data_AF-A0A968TWP8-F1
#
_entry.id   AF-A0A968TWP8-F1
#
_cell.length_a   1.000
_cell.length_b   1.000
_cell.length_c   1.000
_cell.angle_alpha   90.00
_cell.angle_beta   90.00
_cell.angle_gamma   90.00
#
_symmetry.space_group_name_H-M   'P 1'
#
loop_
_entity.id
_entity.type
_entity.pdbx_description
1 polymer ?
#
loop_
_entity_poly.entity_id
_entity_poly.type
_entity_poly.pdbx_seq_one_letter_code
_entity_poly.pdbx_strand_id
1 'polypeptide(L)'
;MKTWIRELEHSNFKSGKYSQSYQDVLLDRIFENTGTHNSVPFCVEFGFNSPSLLGGSGANVAHFIVDKKWDSLLLDGDNEDPKINLYQHFLTPSNICELFARYNVPKEPEYVSIDVDSTDLWLFEALVKQYKAMVFSVEYN
;
A
#
# COMPACT_ATOMS: atom_id res chain seq x y z
N MET A 1 -20.72 5.50 -14.32
CA MET A 1 -19.92 5.65 -13.08
C MET A 1 -20.76 5.16 -11.91
N LYS A 2 -20.21 4.31 -11.03
CA LYS A 2 -20.95 3.75 -9.88
C LYS A 2 -21.31 4.88 -8.88
N THR A 3 -22.44 4.76 -8.18
CA THR A 3 -22.95 5.81 -7.27
C THR A 3 -21.94 6.17 -6.18
N TRP A 4 -21.34 5.18 -5.53
CA TRP A 4 -20.36 5.40 -4.45
C TRP A 4 -19.14 6.23 -4.89
N ILE A 5 -18.74 6.17 -6.17
CA ILE A 5 -17.62 6.97 -6.70
C ILE A 5 -18.00 8.45 -6.72
N ARG A 6 -19.26 8.78 -7.08
CA ARG A 6 -19.75 10.17 -7.04
C ARG A 6 -19.89 10.68 -5.62
N GLU A 7 -20.21 9.80 -4.67
CA GLU A 7 -20.30 10.17 -3.25
C GLU A 7 -18.94 10.55 -2.66
N LEU A 8 -17.82 10.01 -3.18
CA LEU A 8 -16.48 10.39 -2.74
C LEU A 8 -16.18 11.88 -2.97
N GLU A 9 -16.66 12.45 -4.08
CA GLU A 9 -16.47 13.89 -4.38
C GLU A 9 -17.13 14.80 -3.33
N HIS A 10 -18.23 14.34 -2.74
CA HIS A 10 -18.98 15.09 -1.73
C HIS A 10 -18.63 14.67 -0.30
N SER A 11 -17.72 13.71 -0.14
CA SER A 11 -17.30 13.21 1.17
C SER A 11 -16.35 14.21 1.84
N ASN A 12 -16.68 14.63 3.06
CA ASN A 12 -15.82 15.49 3.86
C ASN A 12 -15.01 14.66 4.86
N PHE A 13 -13.95 14.03 4.38
CA PHE A 13 -13.04 13.28 5.23
C PHE A 13 -12.22 14.24 6.11
N LYS A 14 -12.28 14.06 7.43
CA LYS A 14 -11.56 14.93 8.37
C LYS A 14 -10.13 14.46 8.59
N SER A 15 -10.00 13.24 9.11
CA SER A 15 -8.72 12.61 9.42
C SER A 15 -8.88 11.09 9.46
N GLY A 16 -7.79 10.41 9.17
CA GLY A 16 -7.59 8.99 9.27
C GLY A 16 -7.30 8.54 10.69
N LYS A 17 -7.26 7.23 10.89
CA LYS A 17 -6.89 6.59 12.15
C LYS A 17 -5.40 6.27 12.22
N TYR A 18 -4.83 5.84 11.09
CA TYR A 18 -3.44 5.37 11.03
C TYR A 18 -2.57 6.07 10.00
N SER A 19 -3.12 6.46 8.84
CA SER A 19 -2.35 7.09 7.78
C SER A 19 -2.37 8.62 7.89
N GLN A 20 -1.50 9.29 7.14
CA GLN A 20 -1.60 10.73 6.94
C GLN A 20 -2.96 11.14 6.36
N SER A 21 -3.37 12.37 6.71
CA SER A 21 -4.63 12.97 6.28
C SER A 21 -5.81 12.02 6.48
N TYR A 22 -6.42 11.48 5.42
CA TYR A 22 -7.57 10.57 5.49
C TYR A 22 -7.42 9.34 4.57
N GLN A 23 -6.19 9.02 4.19
CA GLN A 23 -5.92 8.04 3.12
C GLN A 23 -6.48 6.64 3.47
N ASP A 24 -6.28 6.17 4.69
CA ASP A 24 -6.82 4.90 5.19
C ASP A 24 -8.36 4.83 5.12
N VAL A 25 -9.06 5.92 5.47
CA VAL A 25 -10.53 6.01 5.40
C VAL A 25 -11.02 5.97 3.95
N LEU A 26 -10.33 6.67 3.04
CA LEU A 26 -10.65 6.64 1.61
C LEU A 26 -10.44 5.23 1.04
N LEU A 27 -9.31 4.60 1.38
CA LEU A 27 -8.99 3.24 0.93
C LEU A 27 -10.00 2.23 1.47
N ASP A 28 -10.39 2.31 2.75
CA ASP A 28 -11.41 1.41 3.30
C ASP A 28 -12.74 1.58 2.56
N ARG A 29 -13.13 2.81 2.22
CA ARG A 29 -14.35 3.06 1.43
C ARG A 29 -14.27 2.46 0.03
N ILE A 30 -13.10 2.46 -0.60
CA ILE A 30 -12.89 1.78 -1.89
C ILE A 30 -13.14 0.28 -1.72
N PHE A 31 -12.49 -0.37 -0.75
CA PHE A 31 -12.61 -1.82 -0.55
C PHE A 31 -13.98 -2.26 0.00
N GLU A 32 -14.70 -1.42 0.76
CA GLU A 32 -16.11 -1.64 1.11
C GLU A 32 -17.00 -1.79 -0.13
N ASN A 33 -16.65 -1.10 -1.23
CA ASN A 33 -17.46 -1.06 -2.44
C ASN A 33 -16.95 -1.98 -3.56
N THR A 34 -15.67 -2.34 -3.57
CA THR A 34 -15.08 -3.26 -4.55
C THR A 34 -15.00 -4.69 -4.03
N GLY A 35 -14.95 -4.88 -2.71
CA GLY A 35 -14.56 -6.13 -2.09
C GLY A 35 -13.06 -6.44 -2.28
N THR A 36 -12.67 -7.63 -1.84
CA THR A 36 -11.33 -8.21 -2.01
C THR A 36 -11.44 -9.51 -2.83
N HIS A 37 -10.34 -9.98 -3.43
CA HIS A 37 -10.35 -11.16 -4.29
C HIS A 37 -9.63 -12.36 -3.68
N ASN A 38 -8.52 -12.13 -2.96
CA ASN A 38 -7.77 -13.19 -2.31
C ASN A 38 -8.50 -13.68 -1.05
N SER A 39 -8.32 -14.96 -0.71
CA SER A 39 -8.90 -15.54 0.51
C SER A 39 -8.33 -14.90 1.78
N VAL A 40 -7.05 -14.52 1.73
CA VAL A 40 -6.43 -13.59 2.68
C VAL A 40 -5.93 -12.42 1.84
N PRO A 41 -6.55 -11.24 1.96
CA PRO A 41 -6.13 -10.08 1.21
C PRO A 41 -4.68 -9.68 1.52
N PHE A 42 -3.98 -9.13 0.54
CA PHE A 42 -2.57 -8.78 0.64
C PHE A 42 -2.33 -7.31 0.28
N CYS A 43 -1.55 -6.61 1.10
CA CYS A 43 -1.15 -5.22 0.84
C CYS A 43 0.36 -5.00 0.88
N VAL A 44 0.85 -3.96 0.20
CA VAL A 44 2.27 -3.62 0.17
C VAL A 44 2.45 -2.13 0.41
N GLU A 45 3.46 -1.74 1.20
CA GLU A 45 3.85 -0.35 1.43
C GLU A 45 5.33 -0.12 1.10
N PHE A 46 5.63 0.95 0.37
CA PHE A 46 6.98 1.47 0.16
C PHE A 46 7.20 2.76 0.97
N GLY A 47 8.45 3.03 1.35
CA GLY A 47 8.84 4.24 2.10
C GLY A 47 8.18 4.32 3.48
N PHE A 48 8.07 3.17 4.13
CA PHE A 48 7.40 2.99 5.42
C PHE A 48 7.96 3.91 6.55
N ASN A 49 9.13 4.54 6.37
CA ASN A 49 9.74 5.64 7.15
C ASN A 49 9.78 5.50 8.69
N SER A 50 9.54 4.30 9.19
CA SER A 50 9.50 3.98 10.61
C SER A 50 9.92 2.52 10.85
N PRO A 51 10.47 2.17 12.02
CA PRO A 51 10.70 0.76 12.38
C PRO A 51 9.46 0.09 13.02
N SER A 52 8.32 0.78 13.12
CA SER A 52 7.10 0.27 13.76
C SER A 52 5.88 0.59 12.93
N LEU A 53 4.97 -0.39 12.74
CA LEU A 53 3.75 -0.28 11.93
C LEU A 53 2.93 1.02 12.16
N LEU A 54 2.88 1.49 13.41
CA LEU A 54 2.08 2.64 13.84
C LEU A 54 2.92 3.88 14.19
N GLY A 55 4.18 3.92 13.75
CA GLY A 55 5.10 5.05 13.94
C GLY A 55 5.19 5.95 12.70
N GLY A 56 6.11 6.91 12.76
CA GLY A 56 6.44 7.78 11.62
C GLY A 56 5.28 8.69 11.22
N SER A 57 5.10 8.86 9.91
CA SER A 57 3.96 9.58 9.33
C SER A 57 2.66 8.77 9.32
N GLY A 58 2.75 7.46 9.58
CA GLY A 58 1.63 6.54 9.52
C GLY A 58 1.43 5.96 8.12
N ALA A 59 1.50 4.62 8.02
CA ALA A 59 1.38 3.91 6.75
C ALA A 59 -0.06 3.72 6.28
N ASN A 60 -0.25 3.77 4.96
CA ASN A 60 -1.55 3.57 4.33
C ASN A 60 -2.09 2.16 4.55
N VAL A 61 -1.20 1.16 4.63
CA VAL A 61 -1.57 -0.24 4.89
C VAL A 61 -1.94 -0.54 6.34
N ALA A 62 -1.64 0.34 7.30
CA ALA A 62 -1.75 0.03 8.72
C ALA A 62 -3.18 -0.38 9.14
N HIS A 63 -4.20 0.28 8.59
CA HIS A 63 -5.60 -0.09 8.82
C HIS A 63 -5.90 -1.53 8.38
N PHE A 64 -5.44 -1.92 7.20
CA PHE A 64 -5.70 -3.24 6.63
C PHE A 64 -5.00 -4.35 7.43
N ILE A 65 -3.80 -4.09 7.93
CA ILE A 65 -3.05 -5.05 8.75
C ILE A 65 -3.69 -5.18 10.14
N VAL A 66 -3.88 -4.06 10.84
CA VAL A 66 -4.29 -4.08 12.26
C VAL A 66 -5.75 -4.46 12.41
N ASP A 67 -6.65 -3.83 11.67
CA ASP A 67 -8.09 -3.97 11.85
C ASP A 67 -8.67 -5.07 10.95
N LYS A 68 -8.19 -5.20 9.71
CA LYS A 68 -8.74 -6.15 8.72
C LYS A 68 -7.98 -7.46 8.60
N LYS A 69 -6.82 -7.59 9.25
CA LYS A 69 -5.97 -8.80 9.29
C LYS A 69 -5.51 -9.26 7.90
N TRP A 70 -5.23 -8.30 7.02
CA TRP A 70 -4.61 -8.57 5.74
C TRP A 70 -3.15 -8.98 5.95
N ASP A 71 -2.66 -9.86 5.08
CA ASP A 71 -1.23 -10.10 4.97
C ASP A 71 -0.56 -8.88 4.32
N SER A 72 0.73 -8.70 4.58
CA SER A 72 1.42 -7.51 4.12
C SER A 72 2.89 -7.72 3.83
N LEU A 73 3.46 -6.84 3.01
CA LEU A 73 4.90 -6.62 2.88
C LEU A 73 5.20 -5.13 3.06
N LEU A 74 6.15 -4.79 3.93
CA LEU A 74 6.62 -3.41 4.10
C LEU A 74 8.06 -3.33 3.59
N LEU A 75 8.36 -2.32 2.78
CA LEU A 75 9.70 -2.09 2.22
C LEU A 75 10.13 -0.66 2.53
N ASP A 76 11.35 -0.51 3.04
CA ASP A 76 11.92 0.79 3.38
C ASP A 76 13.42 0.85 3.07
N GLY A 77 13.96 2.04 2.85
CA GLY A 77 15.39 2.22 2.56
C GLY A 77 16.27 2.13 3.80
N ASP A 78 15.73 2.44 4.99
CA ASP A 78 16.49 2.67 6.22
C ASP A 78 16.04 1.82 7.41
N ASN A 79 14.85 1.22 7.35
CA ASN A 79 14.23 0.48 8.44
C ASN A 79 14.05 -1.02 8.13
N GLU A 80 14.18 -1.85 9.15
CA GLU A 80 13.93 -3.29 9.11
C GLU A 80 13.27 -3.74 10.42
N ASP A 81 12.20 -4.55 10.30
CA ASP A 81 11.64 -5.31 11.41
C ASP A 81 10.89 -6.54 10.85
N PRO A 82 11.51 -7.73 10.86
CA PRO A 82 10.89 -8.95 10.33
C PRO A 82 9.61 -9.35 11.08
N LYS A 83 9.37 -8.85 12.30
CA LYS A 83 8.16 -9.17 13.08
C LYS A 83 6.90 -8.55 12.49
N ILE A 84 7.05 -7.47 11.71
CA ILE A 84 5.96 -6.80 10.99
C ILE A 84 6.10 -6.97 9.47
N ASN A 85 6.96 -7.90 9.04
CA ASN A 85 7.31 -8.13 7.63
C ASN A 85 7.85 -6.88 6.91
N LEU A 86 8.65 -6.08 7.64
CA LEU A 86 9.40 -4.93 7.14
C LEU A 86 10.83 -5.32 6.80
N TYR A 87 11.24 -5.06 5.56
CA TYR A 87 12.60 -5.35 5.09
C TYR A 87 13.24 -4.13 4.46
N GLN A 88 14.54 -3.98 4.74
CA GLN A 88 15.33 -2.89 4.19
C GLN A 88 15.79 -3.20 2.77
N HIS A 89 15.37 -2.40 1.78
CA HIS A 89 15.82 -2.49 0.39
C HIS A 89 15.88 -1.12 -0.27
N PHE A 90 16.94 -0.89 -1.06
CA PHE A 90 16.94 0.20 -2.03
C PHE A 90 16.15 -0.21 -3.28
N LEU A 91 14.95 0.33 -3.45
CA LEU A 91 14.02 -0.06 -4.51
C LEU A 91 14.40 0.57 -5.85
N THR A 92 14.37 -0.23 -6.90
CA THR A 92 14.62 0.21 -8.28
C THR A 92 13.66 -0.46 -9.25
N PRO A 93 13.44 0.11 -10.44
CA PRO A 93 12.61 -0.53 -11.47
C PRO A 93 13.14 -1.91 -11.90
N SER A 94 14.44 -2.17 -11.74
CA SER A 94 15.05 -3.45 -12.11
C SER A 94 14.94 -4.52 -11.04
N ASN A 95 14.72 -4.16 -9.76
CA ASN A 95 14.65 -5.13 -8.66
C ASN A 95 13.25 -5.32 -8.07
N ILE A 96 12.32 -4.38 -8.25
CA ILE A 96 11.07 -4.38 -7.48
C ILE A 96 10.21 -5.62 -7.72
N CYS A 97 10.13 -6.11 -8.96
CA CYS A 97 9.43 -7.33 -9.30
C CYS A 97 10.11 -8.59 -8.75
N GLU A 98 11.44 -8.61 -8.67
CA GLU A 98 12.18 -9.71 -8.05
C GLU A 98 11.91 -9.75 -6.54
N LEU A 99 11.88 -8.59 -5.88
CA LEU A 99 11.55 -8.49 -4.46
C LEU A 99 10.11 -8.97 -4.19
N PHE A 100 9.14 -8.55 -5.00
CA PHE A 100 7.76 -9.05 -4.87
C PHE A 100 7.68 -10.57 -5.00
N ALA A 101 8.42 -11.15 -5.96
CA ALA A 101 8.49 -12.61 -6.12
C ALA A 101 9.17 -13.29 -4.92
N ARG A 102 10.29 -12.72 -4.43
CA ARG A 102 11.06 -13.23 -3.29
C ARG A 102 10.22 -13.30 -2.01
N TYR A 103 9.38 -12.29 -1.79
CA TYR A 103 8.51 -12.21 -0.62
C TYR A 103 7.10 -12.78 -0.86
N ASN A 104 6.90 -13.51 -1.95
CA ASN A 104 5.65 -14.21 -2.28
C ASN A 104 4.43 -13.29 -2.36
N VAL A 105 4.60 -12.04 -2.81
CA VAL A 105 3.47 -11.15 -3.08
C VAL A 105 2.60 -11.78 -4.18
N PRO A 106 1.27 -11.90 -3.98
CA PRO A 106 0.35 -12.40 -5.01
C PRO A 106 0.48 -11.62 -6.32
N LYS A 107 0.16 -12.23 -7.45
CA LYS A 107 0.16 -11.52 -8.74
C LYS A 107 -0.92 -10.44 -8.83
N GLU A 108 -1.98 -10.58 -8.04
CA GLU A 108 -3.09 -9.64 -7.94
C GLU A 108 -3.31 -9.30 -6.45
N PRO A 109 -2.41 -8.54 -5.80
CA PRO A 109 -2.64 -8.11 -4.43
C PRO A 109 -3.77 -7.08 -4.38
N GLU A 110 -4.41 -6.91 -3.23
CA GLU A 110 -5.49 -5.95 -3.10
C GLU A 110 -4.97 -4.51 -3.21
N TYR A 111 -3.86 -4.20 -2.55
CA TYR A 111 -3.36 -2.82 -2.46
C TYR A 111 -1.84 -2.71 -2.51
N VAL A 112 -1.34 -1.71 -3.24
CA VAL A 112 0.08 -1.32 -3.23
C VAL A 112 0.16 0.20 -3.06
N SER A 113 0.84 0.62 -2.00
CA SER A 113 1.20 2.01 -1.68
C SER A 113 2.63 2.29 -2.11
N ILE A 114 2.82 3.27 -3.00
CA ILE A 114 4.13 3.66 -3.55
C ILE A 114 4.39 5.12 -3.14
N ASP A 115 5.28 5.30 -2.17
CA ASP A 115 5.73 6.60 -1.68
C ASP A 115 7.22 6.47 -1.30
N VAL A 116 8.12 6.95 -2.16
CA VAL A 116 9.58 6.95 -1.96
C VAL A 116 10.19 8.30 -2.35
N ASP A 117 9.39 9.37 -2.32
CA ASP A 117 9.70 10.79 -2.64
C ASP A 117 10.19 11.10 -4.08
N SER A 118 10.67 10.12 -4.86
CA SER A 118 11.49 10.39 -6.06
C SER A 118 11.26 9.50 -7.28
N THR A 119 11.13 8.18 -7.11
CA THR A 119 11.17 7.21 -8.23
C THR A 119 9.89 6.39 -8.38
N ASP A 120 8.83 6.89 -7.76
CA ASP A 120 7.51 6.28 -7.58
C ASP A 120 6.89 5.84 -8.91
N LEU A 121 6.88 6.74 -9.89
CA LEU A 121 6.36 6.45 -11.22
C LEU A 121 7.14 5.34 -11.93
N TRP A 122 8.45 5.26 -11.73
CA TRP A 122 9.29 4.22 -12.35
C TRP A 122 9.11 2.86 -11.67
N LEU A 123 8.92 2.84 -10.35
CA LEU A 123 8.55 1.64 -9.61
C LEU A 123 7.17 1.14 -10.04
N PHE A 124 6.20 2.05 -10.14
CA PHE A 124 4.86 1.75 -10.64
C PHE A 124 4.89 1.16 -12.05
N GLU A 125 5.61 1.81 -12.99
CA GLU A 125 5.72 1.34 -14.37
C GLU A 125 6.34 -0.07 -14.47
N ALA A 126 7.32 -0.37 -13.62
CA ALA A 126 7.91 -1.71 -13.55
C ALA A 126 6.93 -2.75 -13.01
N LEU A 127 6.17 -2.41 -11.96
CA LEU A 127 5.21 -3.30 -11.32
C LEU A 127 4.04 -3.66 -12.22
N VAL A 128 3.42 -2.69 -12.89
CA VAL A 128 2.23 -2.94 -13.73
C VAL A 128 2.49 -3.85 -14.94
N LYS A 129 3.76 -4.08 -15.29
CA LYS A 129 4.16 -5.05 -16.32
C LYS A 129 4.02 -6.50 -15.85
N GLN A 130 4.01 -6.76 -14.54
CA GLN A 130 4.03 -8.12 -13.98
C GLN A 130 2.99 -8.38 -12.88
N TYR A 131 2.42 -7.34 -12.28
CA TYR A 131 1.47 -7.37 -11.18
C TYR A 131 0.24 -6.54 -11.53
N LYS A 132 -0.91 -6.94 -11.01
CA LYS A 132 -2.20 -6.28 -11.22
C LYS A 132 -2.89 -6.06 -9.88
N ALA A 133 -2.36 -5.13 -9.08
CA ALA A 133 -3.03 -4.79 -7.84
C ALA A 133 -4.44 -4.23 -8.12
N MET A 134 -5.39 -4.47 -7.23
CA MET A 134 -6.74 -3.91 -7.38
C MET A 134 -6.73 -2.40 -7.24
N VAL A 135 -5.89 -1.88 -6.33
CA VAL A 135 -5.67 -0.46 -6.10
C VAL A 135 -4.18 -0.18 -6.00
N PHE A 136 -3.73 0.86 -6.69
CA PHE A 136 -2.43 1.49 -6.49
C PHE A 136 -2.65 2.92 -5.99
N SER A 137 -1.89 3.34 -4.98
CA SER A 137 -1.61 4.75 -4.72
C SER A 137 -0.15 4.99 -5.07
N VAL A 138 0.12 6.12 -5.74
CA VAL A 138 1.45 6.47 -6.22
C VAL A 138 1.66 7.94 -5.93
N GLU A 139 2.66 8.27 -5.13
CA GLU A 139 3.08 9.64 -4.93
C GLU A 139 3.59 10.22 -6.26
N TYR A 140 3.28 11.50 -6.51
CA TYR A 140 3.79 12.23 -7.66
C TYR A 140 4.16 13.65 -7.24
N ASN A 141 5.45 13.96 -7.32
CA ASN A 141 6.04 15.26 -6.98
C ASN A 141 6.30 16.13 -8.22
#